data_AF-A0A8J1ML62-F1
#
_entry.id   AF-A0A8J1ML62-F1
#
_cell.length_a   1.000
_cell.length_b   1.000
_cell.length_c   1.000
_cell.angle_alpha   90.00
_cell.angle_beta   90.00
_cell.angle_gamma   90.00
#
_symmetry.space_group_name_H-M   'P 1'
#
loop_
_entity.id
_entity.type
_entity.pdbx_description
1 polymer ?
#
loop_
_entity_poly.entity_id
_entity_poly.type
_entity_poly.pdbx_seq_one_letter_code
_entity_poly.pdbx_strand_id
1 'polypeptide(L)'
;MIVPLVPRERSPTQLQLHWHLRKPQDRTQHGATFSFDENGEYITGLRIYKGITDADEMNNNFFAEFSPWAPPDQQLNITSSLIKWKTNNNEIPIAQCSASCVPGQRKVPIPGAKTCCYDCGPCSNGEISNTTDLTRCQDLAH
;
A
#
# COMPACT_ATOMS: atom_id res chain seq x y z
N MET A 1 40.34 -6.19 -31.94
CA MET A 1 39.49 -5.35 -32.81
C MET A 1 38.21 -5.04 -32.05
N ILE A 2 37.98 -3.77 -31.72
CA ILE A 2 36.74 -3.31 -31.09
C ILE A 2 35.88 -2.76 -32.23
N VAL A 3 34.72 -3.35 -32.48
CA VAL A 3 33.76 -2.82 -33.45
C VAL A 3 33.08 -1.62 -32.78
N PRO A 4 33.19 -0.39 -33.31
CA PRO A 4 32.52 0.74 -32.70
C PRO A 4 31.01 0.59 -32.89
N LEU A 5 30.25 0.75 -31.81
CA LEU A 5 28.79 0.84 -31.87
C LEU A 5 28.43 2.11 -32.64
N VAL A 6 27.87 1.94 -33.84
CA VAL A 6 27.33 3.05 -34.63
C VAL A 6 26.10 3.60 -33.89
N PRO A 7 26.04 4.92 -33.59
CA PRO A 7 24.84 5.51 -33.02
C PRO A 7 23.68 5.35 -34.01
N ARG A 8 22.58 4.75 -33.55
CA ARG A 8 21.38 4.56 -34.37
C ARG A 8 20.72 5.92 -34.62
N GLU A 9 21.06 6.55 -35.75
CA GLU A 9 20.35 7.70 -36.32
C GLU A 9 18.85 7.38 -36.39
N ARG A 10 18.02 8.17 -35.69
CA ARG A 10 16.56 7.96 -35.67
C ARG A 10 15.98 8.35 -37.02
N SER A 11 15.35 7.41 -37.71
CA SER A 11 14.75 7.69 -39.02
C SER A 11 13.60 8.70 -38.92
N PRO A 12 13.29 9.46 -39.99
CA PRO A 12 12.14 10.37 -40.03
C PRO A 12 10.81 9.69 -39.69
N THR A 13 10.67 8.41 -40.08
CA THR A 13 9.51 7.56 -39.76
C THR A 13 9.40 7.23 -38.27
N GLN A 14 10.53 7.08 -37.57
CA GLN A 14 10.57 6.84 -36.13
C GLN A 14 10.08 8.07 -35.35
N LEU A 15 10.43 9.29 -35.82
CA LEU A 15 9.98 10.55 -35.23
C LEU A 15 8.48 10.79 -35.46
N GLN A 16 7.96 10.45 -36.65
CA GLN A 16 6.52 10.54 -36.96
C GLN A 16 5.67 9.59 -36.10
N LEU A 17 6.12 8.34 -35.93
CA LEU A 17 5.45 7.35 -35.07
C LEU A 17 5.42 7.82 -33.61
N HIS A 18 6.54 8.33 -33.09
CA HIS A 18 6.64 8.84 -31.72
C HIS A 18 5.63 9.98 -31.47
N TRP A 19 5.46 10.90 -32.41
CA TRP A 19 4.47 11.98 -32.32
C TRP A 19 3.03 11.46 -32.23
N HIS A 20 2.70 10.40 -32.97
CA HIS A 20 1.35 9.82 -32.99
C HIS A 20 1.03 9.08 -31.68
N LEU A 21 2.00 8.35 -31.13
CA LEU A 21 1.85 7.63 -29.86
C LEU A 21 1.73 8.56 -28.64
N ARG A 22 2.14 9.83 -28.76
CA ARG A 22 2.02 10.83 -27.69
C ARG A 22 0.60 11.41 -27.55
N LYS A 23 -0.34 11.06 -28.44
CA LYS A 23 -1.74 11.49 -28.36
C LYS A 23 -2.57 10.43 -27.61
N PRO A 24 -3.01 10.67 -26.35
CA PRO A 24 -3.49 9.58 -25.51
C PRO A 24 -5.00 9.66 -25.30
N GLN A 25 -5.80 9.07 -26.19
CA GLN A 25 -7.13 8.56 -25.83
C GLN A 25 -7.69 7.69 -26.96
N ASP A 26 -7.33 6.41 -26.99
CA ASP A 26 -8.00 5.46 -27.88
C ASP A 26 -9.00 4.61 -27.10
N ARG A 27 -10.25 4.62 -27.57
CA ARG A 27 -11.31 3.77 -27.03
C ARG A 27 -11.17 2.41 -27.68
N THR A 28 -10.94 1.37 -26.89
CA THR A 28 -11.01 0.01 -27.42
C THR A 28 -12.45 -0.42 -27.69
N GLN A 29 -12.64 -1.42 -28.56
CA GLN A 29 -13.92 -2.05 -28.86
C GLN A 29 -14.67 -2.59 -27.61
N HIS A 30 -13.96 -2.75 -26.49
CA HIS A 30 -14.47 -3.20 -25.20
C HIS A 30 -14.72 -2.05 -24.20
N GLY A 31 -14.64 -0.79 -24.64
CA GLY A 31 -14.91 0.39 -23.80
C GLY A 31 -13.80 0.76 -22.81
N ALA A 32 -12.74 -0.04 -22.69
CA ALA A 32 -11.58 0.33 -21.89
C ALA A 32 -10.84 1.47 -22.58
N THR A 33 -10.72 2.61 -21.89
CA THR A 33 -9.94 3.77 -22.32
C THR A 33 -8.52 3.59 -21.80
N PHE A 34 -7.54 3.54 -22.72
CA PHE A 34 -6.14 3.52 -22.36
C PHE A 34 -5.63 4.96 -22.43
N SER A 35 -5.04 5.45 -21.34
CA SER A 35 -4.42 6.77 -21.28
C SER A 35 -2.96 6.67 -20.86
N PHE A 36 -2.19 7.65 -21.30
CA PHE A 36 -0.81 7.83 -20.90
C PHE A 36 -0.69 9.20 -20.21
N ASP A 37 0.19 9.30 -19.22
CA ASP A 37 0.48 10.57 -18.57
C ASP A 37 1.36 11.48 -19.45
N GLU A 38 1.73 12.66 -18.93
CA GLU A 38 2.58 13.62 -19.65
C GLU A 38 4.00 13.10 -19.95
N ASN A 39 4.45 12.09 -19.19
CA ASN A 39 5.72 11.40 -19.34
C ASN A 39 5.64 10.19 -20.30
N GLY A 40 4.44 9.82 -20.75
CA GLY A 40 4.20 8.65 -21.59
C GLY A 40 4.08 7.33 -20.82
N GLU A 41 3.87 7.38 -19.50
CA GLU A 41 3.59 6.22 -18.66
C GLU A 41 2.14 5.77 -18.79
N TYR A 42 1.93 4.46 -18.86
CA TYR A 42 0.60 3.89 -19.01
C TYR A 42 -0.19 4.01 -17.71
N ILE A 43 -1.34 4.71 -17.77
CA ILE A 43 -2.26 4.90 -16.65
C ILE A 43 -3.14 3.66 -16.55
N THR A 44 -2.86 2.80 -15.57
CA THR A 44 -3.64 1.59 -15.27
C THR A 44 -3.75 1.36 -13.77
N GLY A 45 -4.83 0.67 -13.38
CA GLY A 45 -4.95 0.07 -12.06
C GLY A 45 -4.21 -1.27 -11.96
N LEU A 46 -3.89 -1.68 -10.75
CA LEU A 46 -3.38 -3.00 -10.37
C LEU A 46 -4.48 -3.77 -9.64
N ARG A 47 -4.58 -5.08 -9.88
CA ARG A 47 -5.50 -5.95 -9.13
C ARG A 47 -4.72 -6.73 -8.07
N ILE A 48 -5.27 -6.80 -6.86
CA ILE A 48 -4.68 -7.50 -5.72
C ILE A 48 -5.43 -8.81 -5.50
N TYR A 49 -4.68 -9.91 -5.53
CA TYR A 49 -5.21 -11.27 -5.47
C TYR A 49 -4.97 -11.93 -4.11
N LYS A 50 -5.91 -12.78 -3.67
CA LYS A 50 -5.68 -13.69 -2.53
C LYS A 50 -4.70 -14.79 -2.98
N GLY A 51 -3.78 -15.20 -2.11
CA GLY A 51 -2.84 -16.29 -2.41
C GLY A 51 -3.61 -17.58 -2.75
N ILE A 52 -3.21 -18.25 -3.83
CA ILE A 52 -3.87 -19.45 -4.36
C ILE A 52 -3.76 -20.57 -3.31
N THR A 53 -4.84 -20.82 -2.57
CA THR A 53 -4.96 -22.00 -1.72
C THR A 53 -6.14 -22.80 -2.23
N ASP A 54 -5.81 -23.83 -3.00
CA ASP A 54 -6.68 -24.78 -3.69
C ASP A 54 -7.63 -24.22 -4.75
N ALA A 55 -7.49 -24.76 -5.97
CA ALA A 55 -8.40 -24.84 -7.14
C ALA A 55 -9.63 -23.89 -7.24
N ASP A 56 -9.55 -22.66 -6.75
CA ASP A 56 -10.60 -21.66 -6.85
C ASP A 56 -10.33 -20.82 -8.11
N GLU A 57 -11.31 -20.81 -9.00
CA GLU A 57 -11.26 -20.26 -10.35
C GLU A 57 -10.61 -18.85 -10.40
N MET A 58 -9.68 -18.66 -11.34
CA MET A 58 -8.93 -17.41 -11.58
C MET A 58 -9.80 -16.14 -11.69
N ASN A 59 -11.11 -16.28 -11.91
CA ASN A 59 -12.01 -15.17 -12.20
C ASN A 59 -12.54 -14.42 -10.95
N ASN A 60 -12.52 -15.03 -9.75
CA ASN A 60 -13.03 -14.41 -8.51
C ASN A 60 -11.98 -14.29 -7.39
N ASN A 61 -10.71 -14.26 -7.78
CA ASN A 61 -9.58 -14.34 -6.84
C ASN A 61 -8.98 -12.98 -6.45
N PHE A 62 -9.43 -11.87 -7.05
CA PHE A 62 -9.02 -10.53 -6.62
C PHE A 62 -10.01 -9.95 -5.62
N PHE A 63 -9.49 -9.22 -4.63
CA PHE A 63 -10.29 -8.60 -3.58
C PHE A 63 -10.07 -7.09 -3.47
N ALA A 64 -9.10 -6.54 -4.21
CA ALA A 64 -8.84 -5.11 -4.23
C ALA A 64 -8.27 -4.64 -5.57
N GLU A 65 -8.44 -3.34 -5.82
CA GLU A 65 -7.88 -2.62 -6.94
C GLU A 65 -7.07 -1.43 -6.42
N PHE A 66 -5.91 -1.22 -7.03
CA PHE A 66 -5.02 -0.10 -6.71
C PHE A 66 -4.82 0.78 -7.93
N SER A 67 -5.20 2.05 -7.86
CA SER A 67 -5.07 3.04 -8.92
C SER A 67 -4.01 4.08 -8.52
N PRO A 68 -2.76 3.98 -9.02
CA PRO A 68 -1.66 4.87 -8.63
C PRO A 68 -1.94 6.36 -8.89
N TRP A 69 -2.81 6.63 -9.86
CA TRP A 69 -3.15 7.96 -10.37
C TRP A 69 -4.40 8.59 -9.72
N ALA A 70 -5.10 7.84 -8.86
CA ALA A 70 -6.24 8.38 -8.12
C ALA A 70 -5.76 9.30 -6.98
N PRO A 71 -6.63 10.17 -6.44
CA PRO A 71 -6.36 10.90 -5.21
C PRO A 71 -5.89 9.96 -4.08
N PRO A 72 -4.98 10.37 -3.18
CA PRO A 72 -4.39 9.48 -2.17
C PRO A 72 -5.38 8.64 -1.35
N ASP A 73 -6.57 9.19 -1.07
CA ASP A 73 -7.67 8.54 -0.34
C ASP A 73 -8.46 7.51 -1.18
N GLN A 74 -8.25 7.47 -2.49
CA GLN A 74 -8.96 6.62 -3.46
C GLN A 74 -8.03 5.68 -4.23
N GLN A 75 -6.73 5.72 -3.94
CA GLN A 75 -5.75 4.87 -4.62
C GLN A 75 -5.99 3.39 -4.36
N LEU A 76 -6.58 3.00 -3.23
CA LEU A 76 -6.78 1.60 -2.87
C LEU A 76 -8.25 1.34 -2.53
N ASN A 77 -8.91 0.49 -3.33
CA ASN A 77 -10.27 0.06 -3.09
C ASN A 77 -10.30 -1.43 -2.71
N ILE A 78 -10.73 -1.75 -1.49
CA ILE A 78 -10.73 -3.10 -0.93
C ILE A 78 -12.18 -3.58 -0.74
N THR A 79 -12.51 -4.72 -1.33
CA THR A 79 -13.77 -5.43 -1.06
C THR A 79 -13.56 -6.43 0.07
N SER A 80 -13.74 -5.97 1.31
CA SER A 80 -13.43 -6.76 2.52
C SER A 80 -14.21 -8.08 2.62
N SER A 81 -15.44 -8.14 2.08
CA SER A 81 -16.28 -9.35 2.07
C SER A 81 -15.70 -10.50 1.23
N LEU A 82 -14.75 -10.22 0.33
CA LEU A 82 -14.06 -11.22 -0.47
C LEU A 82 -12.82 -11.80 0.23
N ILE A 83 -12.40 -11.21 1.36
CA ILE A 83 -11.23 -11.66 2.11
C ILE A 83 -11.67 -12.72 3.12
N LYS A 84 -11.12 -13.94 2.98
CA LYS A 84 -11.23 -14.99 4.00
C LYS A 84 -9.95 -15.01 4.84
N TRP A 85 -10.05 -14.60 6.09
CA TRP A 85 -8.96 -14.60 7.06
C TRP A 85 -8.79 -16.00 7.67
N LYS A 86 -7.53 -16.40 7.85
CA LYS A 86 -7.18 -17.68 8.49
C LYS A 86 -7.17 -17.58 10.02
N THR A 87 -8.21 -16.96 10.58
CA THR A 87 -8.45 -16.82 12.03
C THR A 87 -9.72 -17.58 12.41
N ASN A 88 -9.86 -17.95 13.69
CA ASN A 88 -10.96 -18.82 14.14
C ASN A 88 -12.37 -18.30 13.78
N ASN A 89 -12.56 -16.98 13.75
CA ASN A 89 -13.84 -16.33 13.48
C ASN A 89 -13.86 -15.56 12.15
N ASN A 90 -12.89 -15.77 11.26
CA ASN A 90 -12.71 -14.97 10.05
C ASN A 90 -12.57 -13.44 10.34
N GLU A 91 -12.01 -13.10 11.51
CA GLU A 91 -11.70 -11.74 11.91
C GLU A 91 -10.36 -11.26 11.31
N ILE A 92 -10.24 -9.95 11.11
CA ILE A 92 -8.99 -9.32 10.63
C ILE A 92 -7.87 -9.61 11.65
N PRO A 93 -6.73 -10.20 11.24
CA PRO A 93 -5.65 -10.52 12.14
C PRO A 93 -4.96 -9.26 12.66
N ILE A 94 -4.61 -9.28 13.94
CA ILE A 94 -3.81 -8.22 14.55
C ILE A 94 -2.34 -8.51 14.24
N ALA A 95 -1.71 -7.62 13.47
CA ALA A 95 -0.30 -7.71 13.07
C ALA A 95 0.57 -6.66 13.80
N GLN A 96 0.51 -6.68 15.14
CA GLN A 96 1.29 -5.77 16.00
C GLN A 96 2.38 -6.53 16.74
N CYS A 97 3.54 -5.89 16.95
CA CYS A 97 4.65 -6.50 17.69
C CYS A 97 4.37 -6.57 19.20
N SER A 98 3.76 -5.52 19.74
CA SER A 98 3.39 -5.38 21.13
C SER A 98 1.90 -5.08 21.24
N ALA A 99 1.24 -5.60 22.27
CA ALA A 99 -0.12 -5.22 22.59
C ALA A 99 -0.17 -3.75 23.04
N SER A 100 -1.28 -3.08 22.77
CA SER A 100 -1.50 -1.70 23.21
C SER A 100 -1.49 -1.58 24.74
N CYS A 101 -0.80 -0.57 25.26
CA CYS A 101 -0.78 -0.32 26.70
C CYS A 101 -2.13 0.21 27.20
N VAL A 102 -2.62 -0.29 28.33
CA VAL A 102 -3.92 0.15 28.89
C VAL A 102 -3.78 1.47 29.68
N PRO A 103 -4.88 2.17 29.99
CA PRO A 103 -4.84 3.32 30.89
C PRO A 103 -4.09 3.02 32.20
N GLY A 104 -3.30 3.99 32.66
CA GLY A 104 -2.37 3.84 33.79
C GLY A 104 -0.97 3.31 33.39
N GLN A 105 -0.78 2.90 32.13
CA GLN A 105 0.51 2.45 31.60
C GLN A 105 1.01 3.36 30.47
N ARG A 106 2.32 3.33 30.25
CA ARG A 106 3.04 3.95 29.14
C ARG A 106 3.90 2.94 28.41
N LYS A 107 4.23 3.26 27.16
CA LYS A 107 5.23 2.52 26.38
C LYS A 107 6.61 2.63 27.02
N VAL A 108 7.31 1.49 27.07
CA VAL A 108 8.70 1.38 27.51
C VAL A 108 9.50 0.83 26.33
N PRO A 109 10.45 1.59 25.78
CA PRO A 109 11.29 1.11 24.68
C PRO A 109 12.09 -0.13 25.09
N ILE A 110 12.07 -1.17 24.25
CA ILE A 110 12.90 -2.36 24.44
C ILE A 110 14.25 -2.12 23.74
N PRO A 111 15.38 -2.11 24.46
CA PRO A 111 16.70 -1.91 23.85
C PRO A 111 16.96 -2.92 22.73
N GLY A 112 17.36 -2.44 21.55
CA GLY A 112 17.65 -3.28 20.39
C GLY A 112 16.43 -3.70 19.55
N ALA A 113 15.20 -3.42 20.00
CA ALA A 113 13.99 -3.68 19.23
C ALA A 113 13.66 -2.53 18.24
N LYS A 114 12.76 -2.80 17.28
CA LYS A 114 12.20 -1.76 16.40
C LYS A 114 11.25 -0.85 17.18
N THR A 115 11.01 0.37 16.68
CA THR A 115 10.17 1.38 17.35
C THR A 115 8.72 0.95 17.59
N CYS A 116 8.19 0.00 16.81
CA CYS A 116 6.85 -0.58 17.00
C CYS A 116 6.79 -1.66 18.08
N CYS A 117 7.92 -2.07 18.65
CA CYS A 117 8.03 -3.08 19.69
C CYS A 117 8.43 -2.42 21.02
N TYR A 118 7.57 -2.55 22.02
CA TYR A 118 7.71 -1.94 23.33
C TYR A 118 7.06 -2.79 24.42
N ASP A 119 7.46 -2.57 25.67
CA ASP A 119 6.74 -3.09 26.83
C ASP A 119 5.79 -2.02 27.38
N CYS A 120 4.87 -2.44 28.27
CA CYS A 120 4.01 -1.53 29.00
C CYS A 120 4.45 -1.45 30.46
N GLY A 121 4.78 -0.24 30.91
CA GLY A 121 5.17 0.05 32.28
C GLY A 121 4.20 1.02 32.95
N PRO A 122 4.05 1.00 34.28
CA PRO A 122 3.17 1.93 34.98
C PRO A 122 3.65 3.38 34.86
N CYS A 123 2.71 4.33 34.93
CA CYS A 123 3.05 5.74 35.15
C CYS A 123 3.74 5.95 36.50
N SER A 124 4.59 6.97 36.58
CA SER A 124 5.20 7.36 37.85
C SER A 124 4.17 8.01 38.78
N ASN A 125 4.46 8.05 40.08
CA ASN A 125 3.59 8.73 41.04
C ASN A 125 3.42 10.20 40.66
N GLY A 126 2.16 10.66 40.62
CA GLY A 126 1.82 12.02 40.19
C GLY A 126 1.60 12.16 38.69
N GLU A 127 1.75 11.09 37.90
CA GLU A 127 1.44 11.09 36.47
C GLU A 127 0.26 10.15 36.15
N ILE A 128 -0.46 10.45 35.07
CA ILE A 128 -1.57 9.63 34.57
C ILE A 128 -1.45 9.31 33.08
N SER A 129 -2.07 8.19 32.68
CA SER A 129 -2.33 7.82 31.30
C SER A 129 -3.81 7.50 31.19
N ASN A 130 -4.59 8.43 30.65
CA ASN A 130 -6.05 8.29 30.53
C ASN A 130 -6.49 7.67 29.19
N THR A 131 -5.55 7.47 28.27
CA THR A 131 -5.81 6.90 26.95
C THR A 131 -4.94 5.66 26.74
N THR A 132 -5.45 4.73 25.94
CA THR A 132 -4.70 3.54 25.54
C THR A 132 -3.49 3.94 24.68
N ASP A 133 -2.39 3.21 24.83
CA ASP A 133 -1.21 3.27 23.98
C ASP A 133 -0.43 4.60 24.04
N LEU A 134 -0.49 5.28 25.19
CA LEU A 134 0.20 6.53 25.45
C LEU A 134 1.73 6.33 25.52
N THR A 135 2.49 7.21 24.86
CA THR A 135 3.97 7.14 24.86
C THR A 135 4.58 7.67 26.15
N ARG A 136 3.98 8.70 26.74
CA ARG A 136 4.47 9.35 27.96
C ARG A 136 3.28 9.80 28.82
N CYS A 137 3.31 9.47 30.11
CA CYS A 137 2.29 9.90 31.07
C CYS A 137 2.29 11.42 31.24
N GLN A 138 1.15 11.97 31.64
CA GLN A 138 0.95 13.40 31.86
C GLN A 138 0.94 13.68 33.35
N ASP A 139 1.62 14.74 33.78
CA ASP A 139 1.59 15.19 35.16
C ASP A 139 0.16 15.57 35.58
N LEU A 140 -0.24 15.13 36.75
CA LEU A 140 -1.37 15.70 37.49
C LEU A 140 -0.91 17.05 38.02
N ALA A 141 -0.94 18.09 37.19
CA ALA A 141 -0.71 19.45 37.66
C ALA A 141 -1.67 19.76 38.82
N HIS A 142 -1.11 20.22 39.96
CA HIS A 142 -1.87 20.87 41.04
C HIS A 142 -2.21 22.30 40.63
#